data_AF-A0A5A5U1R4-F1
#
_entry.id   AF-A0A5A5U1R4-F1
#
_cell.length_a   1.000
_cell.length_b   1.000
_cell.length_c   1.000
_cell.angle_alpha   90.00
_cell.angle_beta   90.00
_cell.angle_gamma   90.00
#
_symmetry.space_group_name_H-M   'P 1'
#
loop_
_entity.id
_entity.type
_entity.pdbx_description
1 polymer ?
#
loop_
_entity_poly.entity_id
_entity_poly.type
_entity_poly.pdbx_seq_one_letter_code
_entity_poly.pdbx_strand_id
1 'polypeptide(L)'
;MQYQVYWTPQTQLLELQGATVDFRARDDVYYENYFLPSGRTIVSWQSQHSSQNQRLADLPQLLRGETYAFIKHIDNSERMFAYLTVTFYDDQYQTLMTTSQNKDEVVIKVPDNYAFYTIDLVSAGLGSFIFHNIAIRPQKKGILRDDDQRIAPNLYSYIEIPAKITSKTLRVIFSEPEDQVTDYMSDWVKETQQAVQYITSSAINARYYRQDEQAVTMAIKQARKQVHARRVEFIGYGPISSYAALYYQSQFKGSLATISEDVNLVPAPDLRLERAVTGVNYLSNPIAPNYTLAVQVIRPKYERLDMLTYETPTPEEVRLQAAYDAAHPKKNAVARFFTANKK
;
A
#
# COMPACT_ATOMS: atom_id res chain seq x y z
N MET A 1 -1.07 6.81 1.32
CA MET A 1 -0.17 5.99 2.14
C MET A 1 -0.75 5.80 3.53
N GLN A 2 -0.60 4.60 4.07
CA GLN A 2 -0.94 4.21 5.44
C GLN A 2 0.30 3.55 6.04
N TYR A 3 0.54 3.80 7.31
CA TYR A 3 1.64 3.20 8.08
C TYR A 3 1.11 2.16 9.05
N GLN A 4 1.88 1.11 9.31
CA GLN A 4 1.59 0.06 10.28
C GLN A 4 2.67 0.02 11.34
N VAL A 5 2.27 0.26 12.59
CA VAL A 5 3.14 0.23 13.75
C VAL A 5 2.88 -1.06 14.50
N TYR A 6 3.93 -1.87 14.68
CA TYR A 6 3.87 -3.15 15.35
C TYR A 6 4.49 -3.08 16.75
N TRP A 7 4.07 -3.99 17.62
CA TRP A 7 4.72 -4.21 18.90
C TRP A 7 5.82 -5.24 18.69
N THR A 8 7.07 -4.81 18.82
CA THR A 8 8.25 -5.68 18.68
C THR A 8 8.94 -5.86 20.04
N PRO A 9 9.79 -6.89 20.20
CA PRO A 9 10.60 -7.03 21.41
C PRO A 9 11.53 -5.83 21.67
N GLN A 10 11.84 -5.05 20.64
CA GLN A 10 12.66 -3.84 20.74
C GLN A 10 11.83 -2.61 21.16
N THR A 11 10.50 -2.67 21.09
CA THR A 11 9.62 -1.56 21.48
C THR A 11 9.82 -1.22 22.96
N GLN A 12 9.70 0.06 23.35
CA GLN A 12 9.92 0.46 24.74
C GLN A 12 8.80 -0.09 25.62
N LEU A 13 9.10 -1.16 26.35
CA LEU A 13 8.21 -1.77 27.31
C LEU A 13 8.23 -0.98 28.61
N LEU A 14 7.06 -0.65 29.12
CA LEU A 14 6.86 0.03 30.39
C LEU A 14 5.97 -0.85 31.28
N GLU A 15 6.16 -0.80 32.59
CA GLU A 15 5.28 -1.48 33.55
C GLU A 15 5.15 -3.02 33.36
N LEU A 16 6.28 -3.71 33.16
CA LEU A 16 6.31 -5.18 32.98
C LEU A 16 6.09 -6.00 34.25
N GLN A 17 6.00 -5.37 35.43
CA GLN A 17 5.90 -6.12 36.68
C GLN A 17 4.59 -6.93 36.72
N GLY A 18 4.73 -8.26 36.79
CA GLY A 18 3.59 -9.19 36.81
C GLY A 18 2.89 -9.36 35.45
N ALA A 19 3.47 -8.83 34.36
CA ALA A 19 2.94 -8.99 33.01
C ALA A 19 3.52 -10.23 32.33
N THR A 20 2.70 -10.92 31.56
CA THR A 20 3.13 -11.89 30.53
C THR A 20 3.01 -11.20 29.17
N VAL A 21 4.11 -11.18 28.40
CA VAL A 21 4.12 -10.67 27.02
C VAL A 21 4.67 -11.76 26.11
N ASP A 22 3.87 -12.22 25.17
CA ASP A 22 4.20 -13.31 24.24
C ASP A 22 4.10 -12.82 22.79
N PHE A 23 5.24 -12.76 22.11
CA PHE A 23 5.37 -12.34 20.72
C PHE A 23 5.21 -13.56 19.80
N ARG A 24 3.95 -13.91 19.50
CA ARG A 24 3.60 -15.11 18.71
C ARG A 24 3.86 -14.92 17.22
N ALA A 25 3.54 -13.73 16.73
CA ALA A 25 3.84 -13.27 15.38
C ALA A 25 4.04 -11.76 15.38
N ARG A 26 4.41 -11.20 14.22
CA ARG A 26 4.62 -9.75 14.09
C ARG A 26 3.35 -8.94 14.37
N ASP A 27 2.20 -9.46 13.95
CA ASP A 27 0.87 -8.90 14.15
C ASP A 27 0.06 -9.71 15.16
N ASP A 28 0.72 -10.44 16.06
CA ASP A 28 0.08 -11.19 17.15
C ASP A 28 0.97 -11.15 18.40
N VAL A 29 0.69 -10.16 19.26
CA VAL A 29 1.33 -10.03 20.58
C VAL A 29 0.27 -10.19 21.65
N TYR A 30 0.41 -11.26 22.44
CA TYR A 30 -0.45 -11.49 23.59
C TYR A 30 0.11 -10.81 24.82
N TYR A 31 -0.75 -10.04 25.49
CA TYR A 31 -0.44 -9.40 26.76
C TYR A 31 -1.42 -9.87 27.83
N GLU A 32 -0.92 -10.13 29.02
CA GLU A 32 -1.72 -10.43 30.21
C GLU A 32 -1.13 -9.78 31.45
N ASN A 33 -1.96 -9.10 32.25
CA ASN A 33 -1.57 -8.60 33.57
C ASN A 33 -2.82 -8.43 34.48
N TYR A 34 -2.77 -9.05 35.66
CA TYR A 34 -3.85 -9.00 36.66
C TYR A 34 -3.61 -8.02 37.81
N PHE A 35 -2.49 -7.30 37.80
CA PHE A 35 -2.10 -6.39 38.88
C PHE A 35 -1.88 -4.95 38.41
N LEU A 36 -1.81 -4.71 37.09
CA LEU A 36 -1.59 -3.38 36.54
C LEU A 36 -2.80 -2.46 36.77
N PRO A 37 -2.68 -1.36 37.53
CA PRO A 37 -3.78 -0.41 37.66
C PRO A 37 -4.20 0.17 36.31
N SER A 38 -5.47 0.53 36.17
CA SER A 38 -5.95 1.28 35.01
C SER A 38 -5.22 2.62 34.85
N GLY A 39 -5.03 3.06 33.61
CA GLY A 39 -4.37 4.31 33.28
C GLY A 39 -2.84 4.23 33.20
N ARG A 40 -2.27 3.01 33.21
CA ARG A 40 -0.83 2.80 33.11
C ARG A 40 -0.42 2.53 31.67
N THR A 41 0.66 3.16 31.24
CA THR A 41 1.24 2.90 29.91
C THR A 41 1.95 1.55 29.92
N ILE A 42 1.54 0.67 29.01
CA ILE A 42 2.08 -0.68 28.81
C ILE A 42 3.28 -0.60 27.85
N VAL A 43 3.14 0.17 26.79
CA VAL A 43 4.16 0.28 25.73
C VAL A 43 4.04 1.64 25.06
N SER A 44 5.19 2.18 24.65
CA SER A 44 5.29 3.48 23.98
C SER A 44 6.10 3.37 22.68
N TRP A 45 5.62 4.06 21.65
CA TRP A 45 6.29 4.25 20.37
C TRP A 45 6.57 5.74 20.18
N GLN A 46 7.72 6.09 19.58
CA GLN A 46 8.12 7.49 19.35
C GLN A 46 8.52 7.75 17.89
N SER A 47 8.17 8.93 17.37
CA SER A 47 8.53 9.35 16.00
C SER A 47 9.95 9.90 15.85
N GLN A 48 10.63 10.10 16.98
CA GLN A 48 12.01 10.51 17.04
C GLN A 48 12.60 10.02 18.36
N HIS A 49 13.77 9.39 18.30
CA HIS A 49 14.59 9.11 19.47
C HIS A 49 15.70 10.16 19.57
N SER A 50 16.22 10.40 20.79
CA SER A 50 17.36 11.30 20.96
C SER A 50 18.59 10.74 20.23
N SER A 51 19.46 11.62 19.69
CA SER A 51 20.65 11.19 18.94
C SER A 51 21.62 10.31 19.73
N GLN A 52 21.49 10.24 21.06
CA GLN A 52 22.28 9.37 21.94
C GLN A 52 21.73 7.93 21.97
N ASN A 53 20.42 7.77 21.78
CA ASN A 53 19.80 6.46 21.56
C ASN A 53 19.91 6.14 20.07
N GLN A 54 20.80 5.22 19.70
CA GLN A 54 20.98 4.73 18.31
C GLN A 54 19.77 3.91 17.79
N ARG A 55 18.58 4.14 18.35
CA ARG A 55 17.36 3.42 18.04
C ARG A 55 16.63 4.14 16.92
N LEU A 56 16.21 3.38 15.90
CA LEU A 56 15.37 3.89 14.83
C LEU A 56 14.02 4.36 15.38
N ALA A 57 13.46 5.43 14.81
CA ALA A 57 12.11 5.88 15.13
C ALA A 57 11.11 4.75 14.89
N ASP A 58 10.19 4.55 15.84
CA ASP A 58 9.15 3.53 15.71
C ASP A 58 7.94 4.05 14.92
N LEU A 59 7.80 5.38 14.81
CA LEU A 59 6.68 6.05 14.17
C LEU A 59 7.14 6.93 13.00
N PRO A 60 6.31 7.07 11.95
CA PRO A 60 6.59 7.95 10.83
C PRO A 60 6.46 9.42 11.23
N GLN A 61 7.17 10.29 10.52
CA GLN A 61 6.93 11.74 10.58
C GLN A 61 5.62 12.08 9.84
N LEU A 62 4.82 12.94 10.45
CA LEU A 62 3.52 13.39 9.92
C LEU A 62 3.64 14.79 9.31
N LEU A 63 2.78 15.09 8.33
CA LEU A 63 2.72 16.42 7.76
C LEU A 63 2.01 17.39 8.74
N ARG A 64 2.62 18.55 8.96
CA ARG A 64 2.10 19.62 9.82
C ARG A 64 0.80 20.19 9.26
N GLY A 65 -0.17 20.46 10.12
CA GLY A 65 -1.47 21.02 9.74
C GLY A 65 -2.44 20.03 9.10
N GLU A 66 -1.97 18.85 8.70
CA GLU A 66 -2.79 17.78 8.13
C GLU A 66 -3.51 16.96 9.22
N THR A 67 -4.60 16.32 8.84
CA THR A 67 -5.39 15.48 9.75
C THR A 67 -5.09 14.01 9.52
N TYR A 68 -4.83 13.26 10.58
CA TYR A 68 -4.54 11.83 10.55
C TYR A 68 -5.53 11.03 11.40
N ALA A 69 -5.86 9.84 10.91
CA ALA A 69 -6.55 8.81 11.67
C ALA A 69 -5.53 7.82 12.26
N PHE A 70 -5.65 7.57 13.56
CA PHE A 70 -4.91 6.57 14.32
C PHE A 70 -5.87 5.46 14.71
N ILE A 71 -5.65 4.26 14.20
CA ILE A 71 -6.57 3.13 14.33
C ILE A 71 -5.87 2.00 15.07
N LYS A 72 -6.41 1.56 16.21
CA LYS A 72 -5.90 0.39 16.93
C LYS A 72 -6.59 -0.88 16.43
N HIS A 73 -5.83 -1.95 16.28
CA HIS A 73 -6.37 -3.29 16.05
C HIS A 73 -5.96 -4.18 17.23
N ILE A 74 -6.89 -4.39 18.16
CA ILE A 74 -6.67 -5.12 19.40
C ILE A 74 -7.92 -5.95 19.70
N ASP A 75 -7.72 -7.24 19.95
CA ASP A 75 -8.75 -8.13 20.48
C ASP A 75 -8.71 -8.07 22.01
N ASN A 76 -9.64 -7.33 22.59
CA ASN A 76 -9.74 -7.16 24.05
C ASN A 76 -10.45 -8.35 24.70
N SER A 77 -10.02 -8.75 25.90
CA SER A 77 -10.81 -9.65 26.75
C SER A 77 -11.98 -8.91 27.41
N GLU A 78 -12.88 -9.63 28.06
CA GLU A 78 -14.00 -9.03 28.80
C GLU A 78 -13.56 -8.12 29.96
N ARG A 79 -12.35 -8.33 30.50
CA ARG A 79 -11.91 -7.68 31.75
C ARG A 79 -10.81 -6.63 31.57
N MET A 80 -10.16 -6.61 30.40
CA MET A 80 -9.13 -5.64 30.07
C MET A 80 -9.37 -5.03 28.69
N PHE A 81 -9.36 -3.70 28.67
CA PHE A 81 -9.30 -2.90 27.46
C PHE A 81 -7.95 -2.21 27.38
N ALA A 82 -7.46 -1.97 26.17
CA ALA A 82 -6.35 -1.08 25.92
C ALA A 82 -6.77 0.05 24.99
N TYR A 83 -6.36 1.29 25.29
CA TYR A 83 -6.64 2.46 24.47
C TYR A 83 -5.36 3.21 24.11
N LEU A 84 -5.43 4.01 23.05
CA LEU A 84 -4.30 4.81 22.60
C LEU A 84 -4.35 6.20 23.23
N THR A 85 -3.19 6.66 23.69
CA THR A 85 -2.93 8.07 23.97
C THR A 85 -1.88 8.57 22.98
N VAL A 86 -2.20 9.61 22.23
CA VAL A 86 -1.31 10.25 21.27
C VAL A 86 -0.91 11.62 21.81
N THR A 87 0.39 11.86 21.96
CA THR A 87 0.90 13.12 22.49
C THR A 87 1.93 13.74 21.55
N PHE A 88 1.71 15.01 21.20
CA PHE A 88 2.60 15.82 20.37
C PHE A 88 3.46 16.73 21.26
N TYR A 89 4.72 16.89 20.90
CA TYR A 89 5.71 17.68 21.62
C TYR A 89 6.40 18.68 20.69
N ASP A 90 6.87 19.79 21.26
CA ASP A 90 7.83 20.68 20.59
C ASP A 90 9.28 20.17 20.73
N ASP A 91 10.24 20.93 20.21
CA ASP A 91 11.67 20.62 20.27
C ASP A 91 12.29 20.81 21.66
N GLN A 92 11.57 21.42 22.61
CA GLN A 92 11.92 21.48 24.04
C GLN A 92 11.21 20.42 24.89
N TYR A 93 10.63 19.39 24.25
CA TYR A 93 9.91 18.29 24.91
C TYR A 93 8.68 18.76 25.72
N GLN A 94 8.13 19.95 25.44
CA GLN A 94 6.89 20.39 26.05
C GLN A 94 5.69 19.81 25.30
N THR A 95 4.70 19.35 26.05
CA THR A 95 3.46 18.81 25.48
C THR A 95 2.67 19.92 24.81
N LEU A 96 2.46 19.79 23.50
CA LEU A 96 1.60 20.66 22.70
C LEU A 96 0.15 20.21 22.75
N MET A 97 -0.08 18.90 22.69
CA MET A 97 -1.41 18.31 22.63
C MET A 97 -1.35 16.85 23.09
N THR A 98 -2.32 16.43 23.89
CA THR A 98 -2.55 15.02 24.22
C THR A 98 -3.98 14.65 23.89
N THR A 99 -4.18 13.57 23.14
CA THR A 99 -5.50 13.00 22.87
C THR A 99 -5.54 11.57 23.36
N SER A 100 -6.53 11.25 24.19
CA SER A 100 -6.78 9.90 24.68
C SER A 100 -8.26 9.58 24.49
N GLN A 101 -8.55 8.52 23.74
CA GLN A 101 -9.93 8.06 23.54
C GLN A 101 -9.98 6.54 23.59
N ASN A 102 -10.94 6.01 24.34
CA ASN A 102 -11.27 4.59 24.28
C ASN A 102 -12.17 4.29 23.07
N LYS A 103 -11.63 4.51 21.88
CA LYS A 103 -12.23 4.17 20.59
C LYS A 103 -11.20 3.44 19.74
N ASP A 104 -11.68 2.73 18.72
CA ASP A 104 -10.80 2.03 17.78
C ASP A 104 -10.11 3.01 16.83
N GLU A 105 -10.71 4.17 16.56
CA GLU A 105 -10.17 5.22 15.72
C GLU A 105 -10.19 6.56 16.43
N VAL A 106 -9.06 7.27 16.34
CA VAL A 106 -8.89 8.66 16.82
C VAL A 106 -8.39 9.51 15.66
N VAL A 107 -9.09 10.60 15.39
CA VAL A 107 -8.74 11.56 14.33
C VAL A 107 -8.16 12.81 14.97
N ILE A 108 -6.96 13.20 14.55
CA ILE A 108 -6.21 14.31 15.14
C ILE A 108 -5.65 15.20 14.03
N LYS A 109 -5.84 16.51 14.17
CA LYS A 109 -5.13 17.51 13.36
C LYS A 109 -3.74 17.73 13.95
N VAL A 110 -2.70 17.49 13.15
CA VAL A 110 -1.30 17.59 13.57
C VAL A 110 -0.95 19.06 13.86
N PRO A 111 -0.42 19.40 15.05
CA PRO A 111 -0.02 20.77 15.36
C PRO A 111 1.07 21.30 14.41
N ASP A 112 1.01 22.58 14.04
CA ASP A 112 1.95 23.16 13.08
C ASP A 112 3.40 23.24 13.60
N ASN A 113 3.56 23.32 14.91
CA ASN A 113 4.85 23.48 15.60
C ASN A 113 5.37 22.20 16.24
N TYR A 114 4.79 21.03 15.94
CA TYR A 114 5.29 19.78 16.52
C TYR A 114 6.69 19.43 15.98
N ALA A 115 7.51 18.87 16.86
CA ALA A 115 8.81 18.29 16.54
C ALA A 115 8.73 16.76 16.47
N PHE A 116 8.08 16.14 17.46
CA PHE A 116 7.86 14.69 17.51
C PHE A 116 6.57 14.35 18.25
N TYR A 117 6.16 13.09 18.18
CA TYR A 117 5.01 12.59 18.91
C TYR A 117 5.24 11.18 19.44
N THR A 118 4.43 10.80 20.42
CA THR A 118 4.38 9.46 20.98
C THR A 118 2.99 8.87 20.81
N ILE A 119 2.95 7.54 20.72
CA ILE A 119 1.72 6.78 20.90
C ILE A 119 1.97 5.85 22.08
N ASP A 120 1.09 5.92 23.07
CA ASP A 120 1.12 5.09 24.26
C ASP A 120 -0.09 4.15 24.25
N LEU A 121 0.16 2.86 24.46
CA LEU A 121 -0.89 1.89 24.74
C LEU A 121 -1.15 1.86 26.25
N VAL A 122 -2.34 2.25 26.67
CA VAL A 122 -2.68 2.45 28.08
C VAL A 122 -3.72 1.43 28.53
N SER A 123 -3.51 0.85 29.71
CA SER A 123 -4.40 -0.13 30.32
C SER A 123 -5.72 0.48 30.80
N ALA A 124 -6.82 -0.25 30.64
CA ALA A 124 -8.10 0.00 31.28
C ALA A 124 -8.71 -1.33 31.75
N GLY A 125 -8.47 -1.69 33.00
CA GLY A 125 -8.88 -2.96 33.59
C GLY A 125 -7.74 -3.96 33.73
N LEU A 126 -8.10 -5.21 34.04
CA LEU A 126 -7.20 -6.30 34.40
C LEU A 126 -7.52 -7.54 33.58
N GLY A 127 -6.52 -8.25 33.07
CA GLY A 127 -6.75 -9.42 32.22
C GLY A 127 -5.79 -9.43 31.04
N SER A 128 -6.30 -9.76 29.85
CA SER A 128 -5.48 -9.94 28.65
C SER A 128 -6.05 -9.25 27.42
N PHE A 129 -5.20 -9.07 26.40
CA PHE A 129 -5.60 -8.70 25.05
C PHE A 129 -4.60 -9.24 24.03
N ILE A 130 -4.99 -9.28 22.76
CA ILE A 130 -4.08 -9.55 21.63
C ILE A 130 -3.93 -8.26 20.84
N PHE A 131 -2.70 -7.78 20.71
CA PHE A 131 -2.35 -6.62 19.91
C PHE A 131 -1.92 -7.06 18.52
N HIS A 132 -2.51 -6.45 17.48
CA HIS A 132 -2.12 -6.70 16.10
C HIS A 132 -1.22 -5.60 15.57
N ASN A 133 -1.74 -4.37 15.45
CA ASN A 133 -0.97 -3.20 15.05
C ASN A 133 -1.75 -1.91 15.35
N ILE A 134 -1.09 -0.78 15.09
CA ILE A 134 -1.71 0.53 14.95
C ILE A 134 -1.56 0.97 13.50
N ALA A 135 -2.66 1.36 12.85
CA ALA A 135 -2.62 1.97 11.53
C ALA A 135 -2.68 3.50 11.65
N ILE A 136 -1.77 4.19 10.96
CA ILE A 136 -1.72 5.66 10.90
C ILE A 136 -1.89 6.08 9.44
N ARG A 137 -2.87 6.94 9.14
CA ARG A 137 -3.07 7.43 7.76
C ARG A 137 -3.61 8.85 7.72
N PRO A 138 -3.28 9.63 6.67
CA PRO A 138 -3.99 10.88 6.40
C PRO A 138 -5.50 10.61 6.30
N GLN A 139 -6.31 11.52 6.83
CA GLN A 139 -7.76 11.43 6.71
C GLN A 139 -8.17 11.74 5.26
N LYS A 140 -8.69 10.71 4.59
CA LYS A 140 -9.21 10.78 3.22
C LYS A 140 -10.63 10.22 3.20
N LYS A 141 -11.35 10.45 2.11
CA LYS A 141 -12.70 9.88 1.94
C LYS A 141 -12.66 8.35 1.81
N GLY A 142 -11.68 7.83 1.09
CA GLY A 142 -11.30 6.42 1.10
C GLY A 142 -10.15 6.17 2.08
N ILE A 143 -9.48 5.03 1.94
CA ILE A 143 -8.46 4.55 2.86
C ILE A 143 -7.08 5.14 2.51
N LEU A 144 -6.63 4.96 1.27
CA LEU A 144 -5.33 5.47 0.79
C LEU A 144 -5.50 6.61 -0.21
N ARG A 145 -6.62 6.61 -0.93
CA ARG A 145 -7.05 7.61 -1.91
C ARG A 145 -8.52 7.93 -1.66
N ASP A 146 -9.03 9.05 -2.15
CA ASP A 146 -10.40 9.49 -1.82
C ASP A 146 -11.51 8.59 -2.39
N ASP A 147 -11.25 7.89 -3.49
CA ASP A 147 -12.24 7.06 -4.17
C ASP A 147 -11.81 5.57 -4.24
N ASP A 148 -10.89 5.15 -3.38
CA ASP A 148 -10.58 3.73 -3.28
C ASP A 148 -11.66 2.94 -2.51
N GLN A 149 -11.58 1.62 -2.62
CA GLN A 149 -12.55 0.69 -2.04
C GLN A 149 -11.84 -0.39 -1.24
N ARG A 150 -12.35 -0.67 -0.03
CA ARG A 150 -11.96 -1.86 0.73
C ARG A 150 -12.72 -3.07 0.19
N ILE A 151 -12.01 -3.99 -0.46
CA ILE A 151 -12.60 -5.18 -1.10
C ILE A 151 -12.56 -6.42 -0.17
N ALA A 152 -11.66 -6.44 0.81
CA ALA A 152 -11.63 -7.40 1.92
C ALA A 152 -10.92 -6.75 3.14
N PRO A 153 -10.93 -7.35 4.35
CA PRO A 153 -10.13 -6.85 5.46
C PRO A 153 -8.66 -6.70 5.06
N ASN A 154 -8.08 -5.52 5.31
CA ASN A 154 -6.70 -5.18 4.92
C ASN A 154 -6.41 -5.23 3.41
N LEU A 155 -7.42 -5.21 2.54
CA LEU A 155 -7.24 -5.29 1.09
C LEU A 155 -8.06 -4.20 0.38
N TYR A 156 -7.36 -3.40 -0.42
CA TYR A 156 -7.90 -2.18 -1.02
C TYR A 156 -7.68 -2.19 -2.54
N SER A 157 -8.62 -1.60 -3.26
CA SER A 157 -8.58 -1.44 -4.71
C SER A 157 -8.87 0.01 -5.08
N TYR A 158 -8.06 0.57 -5.97
CA TYR A 158 -8.28 1.87 -6.58
C TYR A 158 -8.29 1.69 -8.10
N ILE A 159 -9.24 2.30 -8.80
CA ILE A 159 -9.27 2.29 -10.26
C ILE A 159 -9.08 3.71 -10.79
N GLU A 160 -8.03 3.87 -11.57
CA GLU A 160 -7.73 5.07 -12.31
C GLU A 160 -8.31 4.94 -13.71
N ILE A 161 -9.25 5.83 -14.03
CA ILE A 161 -9.95 5.85 -15.32
C ILE A 161 -9.60 7.16 -16.03
N PRO A 162 -8.86 7.12 -17.16
CA PRO A 162 -8.54 8.33 -17.89
C PRO A 162 -9.79 8.93 -18.52
N ALA A 163 -9.78 10.25 -18.74
CA ALA A 163 -10.89 10.99 -19.36
C ALA A 163 -11.31 10.42 -20.72
N LYS A 164 -10.35 9.83 -21.46
CA LYS A 164 -10.60 9.12 -22.71
C LYS A 164 -9.89 7.76 -22.69
N ILE A 165 -10.67 6.69 -22.70
CA ILE A 165 -10.16 5.32 -22.79
C ILE A 165 -10.06 4.91 -24.26
N THR A 166 -8.85 4.65 -24.75
CA THR A 166 -8.63 4.15 -26.12
C THR A 166 -8.14 2.71 -26.15
N SER A 167 -7.46 2.25 -25.10
CA SER A 167 -7.09 0.84 -24.96
C SER A 167 -8.31 -0.03 -24.62
N LYS A 168 -8.28 -1.29 -25.07
CA LYS A 168 -9.21 -2.36 -24.64
C LYS A 168 -8.56 -3.30 -23.62
N THR A 169 -7.49 -2.85 -22.98
CA THR A 169 -6.75 -3.59 -21.97
C THR A 169 -6.94 -2.91 -20.61
N LEU A 170 -7.34 -3.67 -19.58
CA LEU A 170 -7.25 -3.21 -18.19
C LEU A 170 -5.89 -3.62 -17.65
N ARG A 171 -5.10 -2.68 -17.13
CA ARG A 171 -3.90 -3.00 -16.37
C ARG A 171 -4.27 -3.18 -14.91
N VAL A 172 -3.83 -4.26 -14.28
CA VAL A 172 -4.01 -4.54 -12.86
C VAL A 172 -2.62 -4.61 -12.22
N ILE A 173 -2.34 -3.71 -11.29
CA ILE A 173 -1.05 -3.61 -10.61
C ILE A 173 -1.23 -4.06 -9.16
N PHE A 174 -0.52 -5.12 -8.79
CA PHE A 174 -0.42 -5.53 -7.39
C PHE A 174 0.74 -4.77 -6.74
N SER A 175 0.47 -4.18 -5.58
CA SER A 175 1.53 -3.51 -4.82
C SER A 175 2.42 -4.54 -4.15
N GLU A 176 3.73 -4.34 -4.21
CA GLU A 176 4.65 -5.12 -3.40
C GLU A 176 4.52 -4.67 -1.94
N PRO A 177 4.30 -5.57 -0.99
CA PRO A 177 4.23 -5.18 0.42
C PRO A 177 5.58 -4.61 0.87
N GLU A 178 5.52 -3.39 1.39
CA GLU A 178 6.64 -2.70 2.04
C GLU A 178 6.56 -2.92 3.55
N ASP A 179 7.72 -2.89 4.21
CA ASP A 179 7.75 -2.90 5.66
C ASP A 179 7.03 -1.68 6.24
N GLN A 180 5.99 -1.92 7.07
CA GLN A 180 5.28 -0.89 7.84
C GLN A 180 4.57 0.18 6.99
N VAL A 181 4.49 0.01 5.68
CA VAL A 181 3.88 0.97 4.77
C VAL A 181 2.95 0.27 3.79
N THR A 182 1.83 0.91 3.50
CA THR A 182 0.90 0.49 2.44
C THR A 182 0.55 1.69 1.59
N ASP A 183 0.78 1.56 0.28
CA ASP A 183 0.31 2.49 -0.73
C ASP A 183 0.09 1.74 -2.07
N TYR A 184 -0.45 2.45 -3.06
CA TYR A 184 -0.60 1.91 -4.42
C TYR A 184 0.63 2.12 -5.31
N MET A 185 1.53 3.05 -4.93
CA MET A 185 2.71 3.43 -5.72
C MET A 185 2.35 3.90 -7.14
N SER A 186 1.18 4.54 -7.27
CA SER A 186 0.62 5.08 -8.51
C SER A 186 1.53 6.09 -9.19
N ASP A 187 2.34 6.81 -8.42
CA ASP A 187 3.15 7.94 -8.90
C ASP A 187 4.29 7.48 -9.84
N TRP A 188 4.63 6.18 -9.82
CA TRP A 188 5.61 5.54 -10.71
C TRP A 188 4.97 4.95 -11.98
N VAL A 189 3.67 5.18 -12.19
CA VAL A 189 2.95 4.69 -13.37
C VAL A 189 2.55 5.90 -14.19
N LYS A 190 3.06 6.00 -15.41
CA LYS A 190 2.69 7.08 -16.33
C LYS A 190 1.19 7.00 -16.64
N GLU A 191 0.52 8.14 -16.50
CA GLU A 191 -0.85 8.32 -16.97
C GLU A 191 -0.91 8.08 -18.48
N THR A 192 -1.88 7.28 -18.92
CA THR A 192 -2.10 6.99 -20.35
C THR A 192 -3.60 6.89 -20.64
N GLN A 193 -3.98 6.53 -21.87
CA GLN A 193 -5.39 6.31 -22.26
C GLN A 193 -5.85 4.87 -21.99
N GLN A 194 -5.16 4.18 -21.09
CA GLN A 194 -5.45 2.85 -20.58
C GLN A 194 -5.91 2.97 -19.12
N ALA A 195 -6.96 2.25 -18.75
CA ALA A 195 -7.38 2.21 -17.34
C ALA A 195 -6.45 1.31 -16.52
N VAL A 196 -6.16 1.75 -15.30
CA VAL A 196 -5.26 1.05 -14.38
C VAL A 196 -5.99 0.79 -13.07
N GLN A 197 -6.07 -0.47 -12.66
CA GLN A 197 -6.54 -0.86 -11.34
C GLN A 197 -5.34 -1.20 -10.47
N TYR A 198 -5.27 -0.59 -9.30
CA TYR A 198 -4.28 -0.87 -8.29
C TYR A 198 -4.91 -1.70 -7.17
N ILE A 199 -4.23 -2.75 -6.74
CA ILE A 199 -4.64 -3.59 -5.61
C ILE A 199 -3.48 -3.61 -4.62
N THR A 200 -3.77 -3.30 -3.36
CA THR A 200 -2.76 -3.24 -2.29
C THR A 200 -3.33 -3.82 -1.01
N SER A 201 -2.45 -4.32 -0.14
CA SER A 201 -2.85 -4.90 1.14
C SER A 201 -1.96 -4.44 2.29
N SER A 202 -2.58 -4.16 3.42
CA SER A 202 -1.91 -3.86 4.69
C SER A 202 -1.64 -5.10 5.55
N ALA A 203 -2.00 -6.29 5.07
CA ALA A 203 -1.72 -7.53 5.79
C ALA A 203 -0.26 -7.95 5.61
N ILE A 204 0.27 -8.73 6.56
CA ILE A 204 1.61 -9.30 6.45
C ILE A 204 1.78 -10.05 5.13
N ASN A 205 2.83 -9.70 4.39
CA ASN A 205 3.14 -10.24 3.06
C ASN A 205 1.97 -10.12 2.06
N ALA A 206 1.08 -9.14 2.25
CA ALA A 206 -0.16 -8.97 1.50
C ALA A 206 -1.03 -10.25 1.43
N ARG A 207 -0.82 -11.21 2.32
CA ARG A 207 -1.38 -12.58 2.25
C ARG A 207 -1.20 -13.24 0.87
N TYR A 208 -0.10 -12.90 0.18
CA TYR A 208 0.20 -13.27 -1.20
C TYR A 208 -0.90 -12.93 -2.22
N TYR A 209 -1.85 -12.06 -1.84
CA TYR A 209 -3.10 -11.80 -2.54
C TYR A 209 -3.98 -13.04 -2.78
N ARG A 210 -3.61 -14.23 -2.27
CA ARG A 210 -4.31 -15.49 -2.55
C ARG A 210 -5.33 -15.88 -1.48
N GLN A 211 -5.15 -15.45 -0.24
CA GLN A 211 -6.09 -15.80 0.83
C GLN A 211 -7.45 -15.11 0.63
N ASP A 212 -7.47 -13.95 -0.02
CA ASP A 212 -8.67 -13.18 -0.36
C ASP A 212 -9.01 -13.29 -1.87
N GLU A 213 -8.73 -14.44 -2.48
CA GLU A 213 -8.80 -14.65 -3.94
C GLU A 213 -10.13 -14.26 -4.56
N GLN A 214 -11.24 -14.61 -3.90
CA GLN A 214 -12.59 -14.32 -4.39
C GLN A 214 -12.83 -12.81 -4.48
N ALA A 215 -12.42 -12.05 -3.47
CA ALA A 215 -12.56 -10.61 -3.44
C ALA A 215 -11.72 -9.93 -4.54
N VAL A 216 -10.45 -10.34 -4.69
CA VAL A 216 -9.56 -9.85 -5.75
C VAL A 216 -10.16 -10.14 -7.14
N THR A 217 -10.60 -11.37 -7.37
CA THR A 217 -11.18 -11.81 -8.65
C THR A 217 -12.45 -11.02 -8.98
N MET A 218 -13.32 -10.80 -7.99
CA MET A 218 -14.52 -10.00 -8.16
C MET A 218 -14.20 -8.54 -8.49
N ALA A 219 -13.26 -7.93 -7.77
CA ALA A 219 -12.82 -6.56 -8.01
C ALA A 219 -12.27 -6.38 -9.44
N ILE A 220 -11.43 -7.30 -9.91
CA ILE A 220 -10.87 -7.27 -11.27
C ILE A 220 -11.98 -7.44 -12.33
N LYS A 221 -12.92 -8.36 -12.13
CA LYS A 221 -14.05 -8.57 -13.04
C LYS A 221 -14.95 -7.33 -13.13
N GLN A 222 -15.22 -6.68 -12.00
CA GLN A 222 -16.01 -5.45 -11.94
C GLN A 222 -15.30 -4.30 -12.65
N ALA A 223 -14.01 -4.07 -12.35
CA ALA A 223 -13.19 -3.06 -13.03
C ALA A 223 -13.15 -3.28 -14.54
N ARG A 224 -12.90 -4.52 -14.98
CA ARG A 224 -12.86 -4.89 -16.41
C ARG A 224 -14.19 -4.56 -17.10
N LYS A 225 -15.31 -4.85 -16.45
CA LYS A 225 -16.65 -4.53 -16.97
C LYS A 225 -16.86 -3.03 -17.05
N GLN A 226 -16.50 -2.28 -16.01
CA GLN A 226 -16.64 -0.83 -15.93
C GLN A 226 -15.91 -0.12 -17.07
N VAL A 227 -14.68 -0.54 -17.40
CA VAL A 227 -13.87 0.08 -18.45
C VAL A 227 -14.04 -0.58 -19.83
N HIS A 228 -14.94 -1.56 -19.94
CA HIS A 228 -15.20 -2.30 -21.19
C HIS A 228 -13.94 -2.93 -21.80
N ALA A 229 -13.04 -3.45 -20.96
CA ALA A 229 -11.78 -4.05 -21.39
C ALA A 229 -11.97 -5.49 -21.89
N ARG A 230 -11.39 -5.79 -23.05
CA ARG A 230 -11.35 -7.13 -23.64
C ARG A 230 -10.21 -7.98 -23.06
N ARG A 231 -9.07 -7.35 -22.74
CA ARG A 231 -7.87 -8.01 -22.19
C ARG A 231 -7.56 -7.49 -20.79
N VAL A 232 -6.80 -8.27 -20.03
CA VAL A 232 -6.26 -7.88 -18.74
C VAL A 232 -4.76 -8.10 -18.77
N GLU A 233 -4.00 -7.14 -18.27
CA GLU A 233 -2.55 -7.23 -18.06
C GLU A 233 -2.29 -7.12 -16.56
N PHE A 234 -1.64 -8.12 -15.99
CA PHE A 234 -1.28 -8.16 -14.57
C PHE A 234 0.18 -7.74 -14.38
N ILE A 235 0.41 -6.83 -13.45
CA ILE A 235 1.74 -6.29 -13.19
C ILE A 235 2.15 -6.62 -11.76
N GLY A 236 3.38 -7.10 -11.61
CA GLY A 236 4.08 -7.17 -10.34
C GLY A 236 5.51 -6.66 -10.48
N TYR A 237 5.97 -5.90 -9.50
CA TYR A 237 7.29 -5.24 -9.55
C TYR A 237 8.24 -5.69 -8.43
N GLY A 238 7.77 -6.59 -7.57
CA GLY A 238 8.58 -7.32 -6.60
C GLY A 238 8.15 -8.78 -6.51
N PRO A 239 8.74 -9.55 -5.59
CA PRO A 239 8.48 -10.97 -5.45
C PRO A 239 6.99 -11.31 -5.28
N ILE A 240 6.30 -10.72 -4.30
CA ILE A 240 4.92 -11.11 -3.93
C ILE A 240 3.90 -10.60 -4.96
N SER A 241 4.06 -9.36 -5.41
CA SER A 241 3.23 -8.77 -6.47
C SER A 241 3.38 -9.53 -7.79
N SER A 242 4.59 -9.98 -8.13
CA SER A 242 4.83 -10.79 -9.34
C SER A 242 4.25 -12.19 -9.21
N TYR A 243 4.33 -12.80 -8.02
CA TYR A 243 3.63 -14.05 -7.73
C TYR A 243 2.11 -13.90 -7.97
N ALA A 244 1.51 -12.83 -7.43
CA ALA A 244 0.09 -12.55 -7.63
C ALA A 244 -0.23 -12.32 -9.11
N ALA A 245 0.60 -11.55 -9.82
CA ALA A 245 0.41 -11.29 -11.25
C ALA A 245 0.41 -12.58 -12.08
N LEU A 246 1.35 -13.50 -11.83
CA LEU A 246 1.38 -14.81 -12.48
C LEU A 246 0.16 -15.66 -12.13
N TYR A 247 -0.20 -15.68 -10.84
CA TYR A 247 -1.35 -16.45 -10.37
C TYR A 247 -2.64 -15.99 -11.05
N TYR A 248 -2.94 -14.69 -11.05
CA TYR A 248 -4.15 -14.18 -11.68
C TYR A 248 -4.10 -14.24 -13.20
N GLN A 249 -2.93 -14.16 -13.82
CA GLN A 249 -2.79 -14.41 -15.26
C GLN A 249 -3.28 -15.82 -15.63
N SER A 250 -2.95 -16.84 -14.82
CA SER A 250 -3.42 -18.22 -15.08
C SER A 250 -4.94 -18.38 -14.91
N GLN A 251 -5.57 -17.55 -14.07
CA GLN A 251 -7.03 -17.58 -13.85
C GLN A 251 -7.83 -16.83 -14.92
N PHE A 252 -7.22 -15.88 -15.64
CA PHE A 252 -7.89 -15.04 -16.62
C PHE A 252 -7.44 -15.37 -18.05
N LYS A 253 -8.32 -16.03 -18.83
CA LYS A 253 -8.02 -16.38 -20.24
C LYS A 253 -7.70 -15.14 -21.08
N GLY A 254 -6.65 -15.24 -21.90
CA GLY A 254 -6.23 -14.17 -22.82
C GLY A 254 -5.58 -12.96 -22.13
N SER A 255 -5.12 -13.14 -20.88
CA SER A 255 -4.39 -12.14 -20.12
C SER A 255 -2.88 -12.25 -20.32
N LEU A 256 -2.18 -11.18 -19.93
CA LEU A 256 -0.73 -11.10 -19.90
C LEU A 256 -0.27 -10.85 -18.47
N ALA A 257 0.96 -11.24 -18.15
CA ALA A 257 1.65 -10.82 -16.93
C ALA A 257 2.94 -10.10 -17.29
N THR A 258 3.25 -9.01 -16.60
CA THR A 258 4.55 -8.34 -16.65
C THR A 258 5.11 -8.32 -15.23
N ILE A 259 6.18 -9.07 -15.00
CA ILE A 259 6.70 -9.35 -13.66
C ILE A 259 8.14 -8.89 -13.49
N SER A 260 8.63 -8.77 -12.26
CA SER A 260 10.04 -8.54 -12.03
C SER A 260 10.91 -9.74 -12.42
N GLU A 261 12.15 -9.51 -12.89
CA GLU A 261 13.11 -10.58 -13.22
C GLU A 261 13.65 -11.33 -12.00
N ASP A 262 13.61 -10.72 -10.81
CA ASP A 262 14.13 -11.31 -9.57
C ASP A 262 13.13 -12.26 -8.86
N VAL A 263 12.16 -12.79 -9.60
CA VAL A 263 11.11 -13.65 -9.06
C VAL A 263 11.63 -15.07 -8.85
N ASN A 264 12.13 -15.31 -7.65
CA ASN A 264 12.30 -16.65 -7.11
C ASN A 264 11.63 -16.77 -5.73
N LEU A 265 10.31 -16.58 -5.69
CA LEU A 265 9.53 -16.95 -4.52
C LEU A 265 9.25 -18.44 -4.52
N VAL A 266 9.58 -19.09 -3.41
CA VAL A 266 9.12 -20.43 -3.06
C VAL A 266 8.13 -20.25 -1.90
N PRO A 267 6.86 -19.88 -2.18
CA PRO A 267 5.86 -19.76 -1.12
C PRO A 267 5.54 -21.14 -0.53
N ALA A 268 4.71 -21.17 0.51
CA ALA A 268 4.27 -22.41 1.12
C ALA A 268 3.72 -23.43 0.08
N PRO A 269 3.80 -24.74 0.34
CA PRO A 269 3.46 -25.77 -0.66
C PRO A 269 2.07 -25.60 -1.30
N ASP A 270 1.09 -25.16 -0.52
CA ASP A 270 -0.28 -24.86 -0.92
C ASP A 270 -0.41 -23.65 -1.85
N LEU A 271 0.61 -22.78 -1.88
CA LEU A 271 0.70 -21.57 -2.69
C LEU A 271 1.55 -21.77 -3.97
N ARG A 272 2.07 -22.96 -4.25
CA ARG A 272 2.92 -23.19 -5.43
C ARG A 272 2.16 -22.99 -6.75
N LEU A 273 2.84 -22.38 -7.72
CA LEU A 273 2.35 -22.21 -9.09
C LEU A 273 2.90 -23.32 -9.99
N GLU A 274 2.01 -23.97 -10.75
CA GLU A 274 2.41 -24.78 -11.90
C GLU A 274 2.77 -23.82 -13.04
N ARG A 275 4.07 -23.62 -13.30
CA ARG A 275 4.52 -22.61 -14.27
C ARG A 275 4.11 -22.99 -15.70
N ALA A 276 3.18 -22.25 -16.29
CA ALA A 276 2.98 -22.18 -17.73
C ALA A 276 3.53 -20.83 -18.26
N VAL A 277 4.42 -20.86 -19.24
CA VAL A 277 5.30 -19.72 -19.63
C VAL A 277 4.67 -18.80 -20.69
N THR A 278 3.41 -19.02 -21.07
CA THR A 278 2.79 -18.23 -22.16
C THR A 278 2.25 -16.89 -21.67
N GLY A 279 2.69 -15.79 -22.28
CA GLY A 279 2.16 -14.44 -22.03
C GLY A 279 2.79 -13.72 -20.83
N VAL A 280 4.07 -13.99 -20.55
CA VAL A 280 4.82 -13.36 -19.46
C VAL A 280 5.92 -12.46 -20.03
N ASN A 281 5.92 -11.19 -19.63
CA ASN A 281 6.96 -10.19 -19.88
C ASN A 281 7.73 -9.89 -18.59
N TYR A 282 8.88 -9.23 -18.69
CA TYR A 282 9.75 -8.94 -17.56
C TYR A 282 10.08 -7.45 -17.43
N LEU A 283 10.03 -6.93 -16.20
CA LEU A 283 10.59 -5.65 -15.78
C LEU A 283 12.07 -5.88 -15.49
N SER A 284 12.90 -5.53 -16.46
CA SER A 284 14.36 -5.62 -16.33
C SER A 284 14.87 -4.59 -15.31
N ASN A 285 16.01 -4.89 -14.67
CA ASN A 285 16.73 -3.91 -13.85
C ASN A 285 18.14 -3.74 -14.43
N PRO A 286 18.63 -2.52 -14.69
CA PRO A 286 20.00 -2.33 -15.20
C PRO A 286 21.10 -2.72 -14.19
N ILE A 287 20.77 -3.09 -12.94
CA ILE A 287 21.78 -3.41 -11.92
C ILE A 287 21.36 -4.60 -11.04
N ALA A 288 22.16 -5.67 -11.20
CA ALA A 288 22.40 -6.88 -10.40
C ALA A 288 21.21 -7.73 -9.85
N PRO A 289 21.23 -9.07 -10.07
CA PRO A 289 20.31 -10.00 -9.43
C PRO A 289 20.72 -10.27 -7.97
N ASN A 290 19.83 -10.00 -7.02
CA ASN A 290 19.94 -10.49 -5.65
C ASN A 290 19.21 -11.84 -5.56
N TYR A 291 19.93 -12.91 -5.26
CA TYR A 291 19.43 -14.29 -5.28
C TYR A 291 18.79 -14.78 -3.97
N THR A 292 18.58 -13.89 -3.00
CA THR A 292 17.91 -14.26 -1.75
C THR A 292 17.15 -13.05 -1.25
N LEU A 293 15.83 -13.06 -1.42
CA LEU A 293 14.97 -11.99 -0.98
C LEU A 293 14.21 -12.46 0.27
N ALA A 294 14.33 -11.68 1.34
CA ALA A 294 13.41 -11.81 2.46
C ALA A 294 11.98 -11.63 1.94
N VAL A 295 11.04 -12.40 2.49
CA VAL A 295 9.62 -12.34 2.10
C VAL A 295 9.04 -10.93 2.34
N GLN A 296 9.67 -10.15 3.22
CA GLN A 296 9.32 -8.77 3.49
C GLN A 296 10.46 -7.84 3.08
N VAL A 297 10.14 -6.85 2.22
CA VAL A 297 11.12 -5.92 1.65
C VAL A 297 11.03 -4.59 2.40
N ILE A 298 12.17 -4.09 2.90
CA ILE A 298 12.24 -2.80 3.62
C ILE A 298 11.76 -1.65 2.73
N ARG A 299 12.18 -1.66 1.45
CA ARG A 299 11.73 -0.73 0.41
C ARG A 299 11.70 -1.46 -0.93
N PRO A 300 10.53 -1.83 -1.45
CA PRO A 300 10.39 -2.34 -2.81
C PRO A 300 10.97 -1.40 -3.87
N LYS A 301 11.40 -1.98 -4.99
CA LYS A 301 11.96 -1.23 -6.13
C LYS A 301 10.83 -0.67 -7.00
N TYR A 302 10.13 0.36 -6.51
CA TYR A 302 9.02 1.01 -7.22
C TYR A 302 9.42 1.56 -8.58
N GLU A 303 10.69 1.95 -8.72
CA GLU A 303 11.29 2.51 -9.93
C GLU A 303 11.15 1.57 -11.14
N ARG A 304 10.90 0.27 -10.92
CA ARG A 304 10.60 -0.70 -11.99
C ARG A 304 9.31 -0.40 -12.74
N LEU A 305 8.34 0.25 -12.10
CA LEU A 305 7.08 0.62 -12.73
C LEU A 305 7.28 1.67 -13.84
N ASP A 306 8.33 2.50 -13.77
CA ASP A 306 8.67 3.44 -14.85
C ASP A 306 9.08 2.75 -16.15
N MET A 307 9.49 1.49 -16.07
CA MET A 307 9.91 0.69 -17.22
C MET A 307 8.74 -0.03 -17.90
N LEU A 308 7.52 0.20 -17.44
CA LEU A 308 6.33 -0.34 -18.09
C LEU A 308 6.24 0.14 -19.54
N THR A 309 5.92 -0.79 -20.43
CA THR A 309 5.57 -0.46 -21.81
C THR A 309 4.10 -0.10 -21.90
N TYR A 310 3.74 0.87 -22.74
CA TYR A 310 2.36 1.35 -22.87
C TYR A 310 1.84 1.13 -24.29
N GLU A 311 0.62 0.57 -24.41
CA GLU A 311 -0.06 0.40 -25.71
C GLU A 311 -0.58 1.73 -26.26
N THR A 312 -0.76 2.72 -25.39
CA THR A 312 -1.32 4.03 -25.74
C THR A 312 -0.31 5.12 -25.39
N PRO A 313 -0.24 6.19 -26.18
CA PRO A 313 0.71 7.27 -25.94
C PRO A 313 0.40 8.00 -24.64
N THR A 314 1.47 8.42 -23.97
CA THR A 314 1.43 9.30 -22.80
C THR A 314 0.95 10.70 -23.20
N PRO A 315 0.44 11.52 -22.25
CA PRO A 315 0.07 12.91 -22.52
C PRO A 315 1.20 13.72 -23.17
N GLU A 316 2.44 13.47 -22.79
CA GLU A 316 3.62 14.13 -23.37
C GLU A 316 3.80 13.75 -24.84
N GLU A 317 3.77 12.46 -25.17
CA GLU A 317 3.86 11.98 -26.56
C GLU A 317 2.70 12.52 -27.41
N VAL A 318 1.49 12.60 -26.86
CA VAL A 318 0.35 13.22 -27.56
C VAL A 318 0.61 14.71 -27.81
N ARG A 319 1.16 15.45 -26.84
CA ARG A 319 1.50 16.87 -27.00
C ARG A 319 2.62 17.08 -28.02
N LEU A 320 3.66 16.25 -27.98
CA LEU A 320 4.76 16.28 -28.94
C LEU A 320 4.27 15.95 -30.35
N GLN A 321 3.42 14.94 -30.50
CA GLN A 321 2.83 14.59 -31.79
C GLN A 321 1.93 15.71 -32.31
N ALA A 322 1.10 16.31 -31.47
CA ALA A 322 0.25 17.44 -31.86
C ALA A 322 1.07 18.68 -32.25
N ALA A 323 2.16 18.97 -31.55
CA ALA A 323 3.09 20.04 -31.90
C ALA A 323 3.82 19.76 -33.23
N TYR A 324 4.24 18.51 -33.45
CA TYR A 324 4.83 18.07 -34.70
C TYR A 324 3.85 18.19 -35.87
N ASP A 325 2.61 17.74 -35.71
CA ASP A 325 1.55 17.81 -36.73
C ASP A 325 1.14 19.27 -37.03
N ALA A 326 1.14 20.15 -36.02
CA ALA A 326 0.92 21.58 -36.19
C ALA A 326 2.08 22.27 -36.94
N ALA A 327 3.33 21.84 -36.71
CA ALA A 327 4.51 22.33 -37.41
C ALA A 327 4.65 21.76 -38.84
N HIS A 328 4.10 20.57 -39.09
CA HIS A 328 4.14 19.88 -40.38
C HIS A 328 2.72 19.53 -40.86
N PRO A 329 1.88 20.55 -41.15
CA PRO A 329 0.51 20.30 -41.59
C PRO A 329 0.54 19.47 -42.87
N LYS A 330 -0.03 18.25 -42.81
CA LYS A 330 -0.15 17.39 -43.99
C LYS A 330 -0.90 18.15 -45.07
N LYS A 331 -0.25 18.43 -46.20
CA LYS A 331 -0.93 18.96 -47.40
C LYS A 331 -1.97 17.93 -47.82
N ASN A 332 -3.25 18.21 -47.59
CA ASN A 332 -4.37 17.36 -47.98
C ASN A 332 -4.31 17.09 -49.50
N ALA A 333 -3.92 15.87 -49.88
CA ALA A 333 -3.94 15.38 -51.26
C ALA A 333 -5.37 15.22 -51.82
N VAL A 334 -6.41 15.47 -51.03
CA VAL A 334 -7.82 15.35 -51.43
C VAL A 334 -8.35 16.64 -52.13
N ALA A 335 -7.63 17.77 -52.03
CA ALA A 335 -8.06 19.01 -52.70
C ALA A 335 -7.70 19.10 -54.20
N ARG A 336 -6.89 18.17 -54.73
CA ARG A 336 -6.48 18.16 -56.16
C ARG A 336 -7.32 17.27 -57.08
N PHE A 337 -8.21 16.43 -56.53
CA PHE A 337 -9.07 15.56 -57.35
C PHE A 337 -10.39 16.20 -57.81
N PHE A 338 -10.78 17.36 -57.27
CA PHE A 338 -12.04 18.03 -57.65
C PHE A 338 -11.87 19.29 -58.52
N THR A 339 -10.66 19.60 -58.99
CA THR A 339 -10.41 20.76 -59.87
C THR A 339 -9.82 20.42 -61.25
N ALA A 340 -9.67 19.13 -61.60
CA ALA A 340 -9.12 18.72 -62.90
C ALA A 340 -10.16 18.21 -63.93
N ASN A 341 -11.44 18.08 -63.58
CA ASN A 341 -12.51 17.69 -64.52
C ASN A 341 -13.62 18.75 -64.61
N LYS A 342 -13.24 19.96 -65.02
CA LYS A 342 -14.14 20.90 -65.70
C LYS A 342 -13.40 21.49 -66.90
N LYS A 343 -13.44 20.76 -68.02
CA LYS A 343 -13.36 21.32 -69.36
C LYS A 343 -14.50 20.73 -70.17
#